data_AF-A0A937CAY6-F1
#
_entry.id   AF-A0A937CAY6-F1
#
_cell.length_a   1.000
_cell.length_b   1.000
_cell.length_c   1.000
_cell.angle_alpha   90.00
_cell.angle_beta   90.00
_cell.angle_gamma   90.00
#
_symmetry.space_group_name_H-M   'P 1'
#
loop_
_entity.id
_entity.type
_entity.pdbx_description
1 polymer ?
#
loop_
_entity_poly.entity_id
_entity_poly.type
_entity_poly.pdbx_seq_one_letter_code
_entity_poly.pdbx_strand_id
1 'polypeptide(L)'
;MKNKFLLLTISYLILLNSTSAQVHTIGEKFGGGIIFYVDSSGQHGLIASTADQSTEVKWYNGIYRFTNDLEDGVGAGAKNTKIIIATQTKDSDKGNFAAKVCADYSVTVDGINYHDWYLPSISELELLQLQKDVVGGLTYNYGGLYWSSNEREQNKAYALYISDGSNVLNRPRGSDKSFTNRVRAVRVF
;
A
#
# COMPACT_ATOMS: atom_id res chain seq x y z
N MET A 1 12.00 57.69 42.30
CA MET A 1 11.74 56.24 42.50
C MET A 1 11.87 55.54 41.14
N LYS A 2 12.58 54.41 41.12
CA LYS A 2 13.12 53.74 39.93
C LYS A 2 12.00 53.09 39.10
N ASN A 3 11.75 53.57 37.88
CA ASN A 3 10.90 52.86 36.92
C ASN A 3 11.71 51.72 36.29
N LYS A 4 11.66 50.56 36.96
CA LYS A 4 11.88 49.24 36.36
C LYS A 4 10.76 48.99 35.34
N PHE A 5 10.97 49.27 34.06
CA PHE A 5 10.11 48.72 33.00
C PHE A 5 10.82 48.83 31.65
N LEU A 6 11.95 48.13 31.52
CA LEU A 6 12.57 47.90 30.22
C LEU A 6 13.35 46.58 30.29
N LEU A 7 12.66 45.46 30.08
CA LEU A 7 13.20 44.13 29.76
C LEU A 7 12.05 43.11 29.84
N LEU A 8 11.11 43.14 28.89
CA LEU A 8 10.15 42.03 28.72
C LEU A 8 9.58 41.91 27.29
N THR A 9 10.19 42.56 26.29
CA THR A 9 9.71 42.50 24.89
C THR A 9 10.65 41.74 23.94
N ILE A 10 11.73 41.12 24.42
CA ILE A 10 12.68 40.35 23.57
C ILE A 10 12.62 38.85 23.86
N SER A 11 11.58 38.36 24.54
CA SER A 11 11.45 36.91 24.87
C SER A 11 10.27 36.21 24.23
N TYR A 12 9.44 36.90 23.44
CA TYR A 12 8.29 36.27 22.77
C TYR A 12 8.46 36.09 21.25
N LEU A 13 9.64 36.42 20.72
CA LEU A 13 10.00 36.17 19.32
C LEU A 13 10.95 34.96 19.20
N ILE A 14 10.64 33.89 19.94
CA ILE A 14 11.27 32.59 19.76
C ILE A 14 10.14 31.59 19.47
N LEU A 15 10.03 31.26 18.18
CA LEU A 15 9.50 30.02 17.62
C LEU A 15 7.97 29.82 17.63
N LEU A 16 7.29 30.59 16.78
CA LEU A 16 6.24 29.99 15.93
C LEU A 16 6.80 29.82 14.52
N ASN A 17 7.88 29.04 14.38
CA ASN A 17 8.08 28.33 13.11
C ASN A 17 7.07 27.19 13.11
N SER A 18 5.80 27.54 12.93
CA SER A 18 4.81 26.58 12.46
C SER A 18 5.24 26.24 11.05
N THR A 19 6.13 25.27 10.88
CA THR A 19 6.26 24.60 9.59
C THR A 19 4.86 24.07 9.31
N SER A 20 4.11 24.76 8.44
CA SER A 20 2.87 24.21 7.92
C SER A 20 3.23 22.82 7.42
N ALA A 21 2.59 21.80 7.99
CA ALA A 21 2.86 20.44 7.58
C ALA A 21 2.66 20.34 6.06
N GLN A 22 3.57 19.65 5.39
CA GLN A 22 3.46 19.48 3.94
C GLN A 22 2.17 18.73 3.65
N VAL A 23 1.34 19.32 2.80
CA VAL A 23 0.10 18.69 2.31
C VAL A 23 0.40 18.07 0.95
N HIS A 24 -0.08 16.86 0.77
CA HIS A 24 0.10 16.06 -0.43
C HIS A 24 -1.21 15.91 -1.21
N THR A 25 -1.09 15.58 -2.50
CA THR A 25 -2.24 15.42 -3.39
C THR A 25 -2.18 14.13 -4.18
N ILE A 26 -3.34 13.58 -4.55
CA ILE A 26 -3.44 12.40 -5.41
C ILE A 26 -2.77 12.69 -6.77
N GLY A 27 -1.95 11.75 -7.24
CA GLY A 27 -1.17 11.85 -8.48
C GLY A 27 0.23 12.43 -8.31
N GLU A 28 0.54 12.98 -7.13
CA GLU A 28 1.88 13.45 -6.82
C GLU A 28 2.90 12.29 -6.80
N LYS A 29 4.08 12.51 -7.37
CA LYS A 29 5.22 11.61 -7.23
C LYS A 29 5.89 11.87 -5.88
N PHE A 30 5.77 10.92 -4.96
CA PHE A 30 6.31 11.05 -3.62
C PHE A 30 6.70 9.68 -3.08
N GLY A 31 7.73 9.65 -2.22
CA GLY A 31 8.09 8.44 -1.47
C GLY A 31 8.39 7.20 -2.33
N GLY A 32 8.97 7.39 -3.52
CA GLY A 32 9.29 6.29 -4.44
C GLY A 32 8.14 5.81 -5.34
N GLY A 33 6.97 6.46 -5.30
CA GLY A 33 5.80 6.06 -6.08
C GLY A 33 4.86 7.22 -6.42
N ILE A 34 3.58 6.90 -6.59
CA ILE A 34 2.50 7.86 -6.89
C ILE A 34 1.44 7.79 -5.78
N ILE A 35 1.08 8.94 -5.22
CA ILE A 35 0.03 9.03 -4.21
C ILE A 35 -1.33 8.72 -4.83
N PHE A 36 -2.09 7.80 -4.23
CA PHE A 36 -3.44 7.43 -4.70
C PHE A 36 -4.52 7.59 -3.63
N TYR A 37 -4.13 7.85 -2.39
CA TYR A 37 -5.04 8.17 -1.31
C TYR A 37 -4.37 9.18 -0.39
N VAL A 38 -5.14 10.16 0.09
CA VAL A 38 -4.72 11.15 1.08
C VAL A 38 -5.85 11.25 2.10
N ASP A 39 -5.51 11.28 3.39
CA ASP A 39 -6.49 11.45 4.46
C ASP A 39 -7.01 12.91 4.53
N SER A 40 -7.94 13.16 5.46
CA SER A 40 -8.54 14.50 5.62
C SER A 40 -7.55 15.58 6.04
N SER A 41 -6.40 15.22 6.61
CA SER A 41 -5.36 16.16 7.03
C SER A 41 -4.49 16.62 5.88
N GLY A 42 -4.45 15.86 4.78
CA GLY A 42 -3.54 16.11 3.67
C GLY A 42 -2.11 15.61 3.91
N GLN A 43 -1.76 15.19 5.13
CA GLN A 43 -0.38 14.91 5.53
C GLN A 43 -0.02 13.43 5.40
N HIS A 44 -1.01 12.56 5.43
CA HIS A 44 -0.81 11.11 5.37
C HIS A 44 -1.65 10.48 4.27
N GLY A 45 -1.22 9.31 3.83
CA GLY A 45 -1.94 8.60 2.80
C GLY A 45 -1.26 7.32 2.34
N LEU A 46 -1.60 6.94 1.11
CA LEU A 46 -1.06 5.74 0.47
C LEU A 46 -0.39 6.08 -0.86
N ILE A 47 0.75 5.43 -1.08
CA ILE A 47 1.54 5.50 -2.31
C ILE A 47 1.49 4.14 -2.98
N ALA A 48 1.25 4.13 -4.30
CA ALA A 48 1.41 2.96 -5.13
C ALA A 48 2.78 3.00 -5.81
N SER A 49 3.42 1.84 -5.95
CA SER A 49 4.60 1.70 -6.80
C SER A 49 4.26 2.04 -8.25
N THR A 50 5.25 2.42 -9.05
CA THR A 50 5.03 2.91 -10.42
C THR A 50 4.76 1.81 -11.45
N ALA A 51 4.96 0.54 -11.07
CA ALA A 51 4.70 -0.64 -11.89
C ALA A 51 4.30 -1.83 -11.02
N ASP A 52 3.67 -2.83 -11.63
CA ASP A 52 3.36 -4.10 -10.96
C ASP A 52 4.64 -4.87 -10.63
N GLN A 53 4.75 -5.38 -9.41
CA GLN A 53 5.93 -6.15 -8.95
C GLN A 53 5.91 -7.57 -9.53
N SER A 54 4.74 -8.06 -9.93
CA SER A 54 4.59 -9.27 -10.74
C SER A 54 3.23 -9.27 -11.43
N THR A 55 3.20 -9.84 -12.65
CA THR A 55 1.95 -10.10 -13.39
C THR A 55 1.41 -11.51 -13.17
N GLU A 56 2.22 -12.42 -12.63
CA GLU A 56 1.91 -13.85 -12.53
C GLU A 56 2.51 -14.44 -11.24
N VAL A 57 1.87 -14.16 -10.10
CA VAL A 57 2.29 -14.70 -8.80
C VAL A 57 1.14 -15.38 -8.06
N LYS A 58 1.45 -16.49 -7.40
CA LYS A 58 0.51 -17.19 -6.50
C LYS A 58 0.40 -16.45 -5.18
N TRP A 59 -0.75 -16.55 -4.51
CA TRP A 59 -0.94 -15.88 -3.21
C TRP A 59 -0.17 -16.57 -2.07
N TYR A 60 0.05 -17.88 -2.19
CA TYR A 60 0.59 -18.77 -1.17
C TYR A 60 1.93 -19.40 -1.59
N ASN A 61 2.63 -19.97 -0.61
CA ASN A 61 3.94 -20.57 -0.81
C ASN A 61 3.89 -22.12 -0.83
N GLY A 62 3.24 -22.69 -1.85
CA GLY A 62 3.23 -24.12 -2.14
C GLY A 62 2.34 -25.00 -1.24
N ILE A 63 2.14 -24.65 0.02
CA ILE A 63 1.25 -25.35 0.97
C ILE A 63 0.14 -24.40 1.41
N TYR A 64 -1.12 -24.83 1.28
CA TYR A 64 -2.27 -24.03 1.73
C TYR A 64 -2.27 -23.91 3.25
N ARG A 65 -2.05 -22.68 3.71
CA ARG A 65 -2.18 -22.29 5.11
C ARG A 65 -3.31 -21.28 5.24
N PHE A 66 -4.13 -21.45 6.28
CA PHE A 66 -5.13 -20.49 6.69
C PHE A 66 -4.46 -19.49 7.64
N THR A 67 -4.41 -18.25 7.20
CA THR A 67 -3.86 -17.08 7.86
C THR A 67 -4.99 -16.45 8.67
N ASN A 68 -5.22 -16.97 9.88
CA ASN A 68 -6.14 -16.34 10.81
C ASN A 68 -5.63 -14.93 11.19
N ASP A 69 -6.50 -13.98 11.53
CA ASP A 69 -6.15 -12.60 11.97
C ASP A 69 -5.71 -11.61 10.86
N LEU A 70 -6.41 -11.62 9.72
CA LEU A 70 -6.24 -10.57 8.69
C LEU A 70 -7.36 -9.53 8.78
N GLU A 71 -6.97 -8.26 8.79
CA GLU A 71 -7.88 -7.11 8.89
C GLU A 71 -8.19 -6.53 7.49
N ASP A 72 -9.21 -5.69 7.38
CA ASP A 72 -9.50 -4.91 6.18
C ASP A 72 -9.64 -3.44 6.53
N GLY A 73 -9.41 -2.57 5.55
CA GLY A 73 -9.39 -1.12 5.69
C GLY A 73 -8.05 -0.50 5.28
N VAL A 74 -8.01 0.84 5.31
CA VAL A 74 -6.80 1.63 5.04
C VAL A 74 -5.74 1.32 6.11
N GLY A 75 -4.53 0.98 5.67
CA GLY A 75 -3.41 0.61 6.56
C GLY A 75 -3.37 -0.87 6.98
N ALA A 76 -4.44 -1.64 6.76
CA ALA A 76 -4.47 -3.05 7.13
C ALA A 76 -3.46 -3.91 6.34
N GLY A 77 -3.16 -3.53 5.08
CA GLY A 77 -2.29 -4.29 4.21
C GLY A 77 -0.87 -4.50 4.76
N ALA A 78 -0.36 -3.52 5.50
CA ALA A 78 0.97 -3.59 6.12
C ALA A 78 1.04 -4.71 7.18
N LYS A 79 0.05 -4.78 8.08
CA LYS A 79 -0.06 -5.85 9.09
C LYS A 79 -0.27 -7.20 8.40
N ASN A 80 -1.24 -7.27 7.50
CA ASN A 80 -1.60 -8.50 6.81
C ASN A 80 -0.42 -9.11 6.06
N THR A 81 0.32 -8.29 5.32
CA THR A 81 1.49 -8.74 4.54
C THR A 81 2.53 -9.43 5.43
N LYS A 82 2.82 -8.87 6.61
CA LYS A 82 3.74 -9.47 7.58
C LYS A 82 3.24 -10.81 8.10
N ILE A 83 1.95 -10.91 8.43
CA ILE A 83 1.34 -12.15 8.93
C ILE A 83 1.34 -13.23 7.85
N ILE A 84 0.99 -12.88 6.61
CA ILE A 84 1.00 -13.81 5.48
C ILE A 84 2.41 -14.35 5.25
N ILE A 85 3.42 -13.47 5.23
CA ILE A 85 4.82 -13.90 5.06
C ILE A 85 5.20 -14.87 6.16
N ALA A 86 5.04 -14.49 7.44
CA ALA A 86 5.38 -15.34 8.57
C ALA A 86 4.66 -16.70 8.54
N THR A 87 3.39 -16.72 8.13
CA THR A 87 2.59 -17.94 8.03
C THR A 87 3.06 -18.82 6.88
N GLN A 88 3.28 -18.25 5.70
CA GLN A 88 3.65 -18.98 4.49
C GLN A 88 5.09 -19.47 4.50
N THR A 89 5.96 -18.88 5.33
CA THR A 89 7.37 -19.26 5.42
C THR A 89 7.71 -20.07 6.67
N LYS A 90 6.71 -20.56 7.43
CA LYS A 90 6.92 -21.27 8.70
C LYS A 90 7.90 -22.45 8.59
N ASP A 91 7.84 -23.18 7.49
CA ASP A 91 8.65 -24.40 7.26
C ASP A 91 9.81 -24.15 6.26
N SER A 92 9.79 -23.05 5.53
CA SER A 92 10.87 -22.61 4.63
C SER A 92 10.65 -21.15 4.21
N ASP A 93 11.71 -20.36 4.24
CA ASP A 93 11.76 -18.97 3.75
C ASP A 93 11.87 -18.85 2.23
N LYS A 94 11.96 -19.98 1.52
CA LYS A 94 12.10 -20.02 0.06
C LYS A 94 10.76 -19.86 -0.64
N GLY A 95 10.77 -19.19 -1.78
CA GLY A 95 9.64 -19.07 -2.70
C GLY A 95 9.15 -17.63 -2.86
N ASN A 96 8.51 -17.36 -3.99
CA ASN A 96 7.93 -16.07 -4.32
C ASN A 96 6.40 -16.21 -4.35
N PHE A 97 5.73 -15.41 -3.52
CA PHE A 97 4.28 -15.35 -3.42
C PHE A 97 3.86 -13.89 -3.21
N ALA A 98 2.59 -13.58 -3.45
CA ALA A 98 2.07 -12.22 -3.57
C ALA A 98 2.57 -11.26 -2.48
N ALA A 99 2.45 -11.63 -1.21
CA ALA A 99 2.85 -10.80 -0.08
C ALA A 99 4.38 -10.56 -0.05
N LYS A 100 5.18 -11.60 -0.28
CA LYS A 100 6.64 -11.52 -0.29
C LYS A 100 7.16 -10.69 -1.47
N VAL A 101 6.57 -10.84 -2.66
CA VAL A 101 6.94 -10.05 -3.84
C VAL A 101 6.74 -8.54 -3.60
N CYS A 102 5.65 -8.15 -2.94
CA CYS A 102 5.46 -6.74 -2.56
C CYS A 102 6.39 -6.29 -1.44
N ALA A 103 6.64 -7.13 -0.43
CA ALA A 103 7.48 -6.79 0.72
C ALA A 103 8.98 -6.73 0.41
N ASP A 104 9.45 -7.52 -0.55
CA ASP A 104 10.84 -7.50 -1.02
C ASP A 104 11.12 -6.34 -1.99
N TYR A 105 10.07 -5.65 -2.47
CA TYR A 105 10.23 -4.50 -3.37
C TYR A 105 10.90 -3.34 -2.63
N SER A 106 11.87 -2.72 -3.30
CA SER A 106 12.52 -1.50 -2.83
C SER A 106 12.87 -0.59 -4.00
N VAL A 107 12.91 0.70 -3.73
CA VAL A 107 13.28 1.72 -4.72
C VAL A 107 14.03 2.87 -4.06
N THR A 108 15.10 3.32 -4.69
CA THR A 108 15.87 4.48 -4.24
C THR A 108 15.53 5.68 -5.11
N VAL A 109 15.04 6.76 -4.49
CA VAL A 109 14.77 8.05 -5.13
C VAL A 109 15.45 9.14 -4.31
N ASP A 110 16.23 10.01 -4.96
CA ASP A 110 16.97 11.10 -4.33
C ASP A 110 17.86 10.65 -3.14
N GLY A 111 18.43 9.45 -3.24
CA GLY A 111 19.29 8.86 -2.21
C GLY A 111 18.54 8.24 -1.02
N ILE A 112 17.20 8.28 -1.00
CA ILE A 112 16.37 7.63 0.01
C ILE A 112 15.88 6.29 -0.52
N ASN A 113 16.18 5.20 0.19
CA ASN A 113 15.70 3.86 -0.13
C ASN A 113 14.38 3.57 0.59
N TYR A 114 13.31 3.36 -0.16
CA TYR A 114 11.99 2.98 0.32
C TYR A 114 11.82 1.46 0.18
N HIS A 115 11.70 0.76 1.31
CA HIS A 115 11.66 -0.71 1.40
C HIS A 115 10.56 -1.21 2.36
N ASP A 116 9.59 -0.35 2.67
CA ASP A 116 8.44 -0.57 3.56
C ASP A 116 7.16 -0.85 2.77
N TRP A 117 7.32 -1.40 1.57
CA TRP A 117 6.24 -1.76 0.66
C TRP A 117 5.51 -3.02 1.12
N TYR A 118 4.23 -3.12 0.78
CA TYR A 118 3.38 -4.24 1.18
C TYR A 118 2.29 -4.55 0.15
N LEU A 119 1.69 -5.73 0.28
CA LEU A 119 0.54 -6.14 -0.53
C LEU A 119 -0.71 -5.45 0.03
N PRO A 120 -1.43 -4.62 -0.75
CA PRO A 120 -2.56 -3.83 -0.26
C PRO A 120 -3.66 -4.72 0.32
N SER A 121 -4.39 -4.24 1.33
CA SER A 121 -5.69 -4.79 1.70
C SER A 121 -6.67 -4.63 0.53
N ILE A 122 -7.80 -5.31 0.59
CA ILE A 122 -8.81 -5.22 -0.46
C ILE A 122 -9.41 -3.81 -0.50
N SER A 123 -9.63 -3.16 0.65
CA SER A 123 -10.03 -1.76 0.72
C SER A 123 -9.00 -0.81 0.10
N GLU A 124 -7.70 -1.01 0.36
CA GLU A 124 -6.63 -0.20 -0.26
C GLU A 124 -6.55 -0.43 -1.77
N LEU A 125 -6.79 -1.66 -2.22
CA LEU A 125 -6.81 -2.02 -3.64
C LEU A 125 -8.02 -1.43 -4.37
N GLU A 126 -9.17 -1.32 -3.71
CA GLU A 126 -10.35 -0.60 -4.22
C GLU A 126 -10.06 0.90 -4.37
N LEU A 127 -9.41 1.53 -3.39
CA LEU A 127 -8.97 2.93 -3.51
C LEU A 127 -8.00 3.13 -4.68
N LEU A 128 -7.04 2.22 -4.84
CA LEU A 128 -6.12 2.23 -5.98
C LEU A 128 -6.86 2.09 -7.31
N GLN A 129 -7.87 1.22 -7.39
CA GLN A 129 -8.69 1.03 -8.57
C GLN A 129 -9.47 2.28 -8.95
N LEU A 130 -9.91 3.09 -7.99
CA LEU A 130 -10.54 4.40 -8.25
C LEU A 130 -9.56 5.42 -8.86
N GLN A 131 -8.27 5.30 -8.55
CA GLN A 131 -7.22 6.18 -9.08
C GLN A 131 -6.38 5.54 -10.20
N LYS A 132 -6.89 4.46 -10.82
CA LYS A 132 -6.14 3.65 -11.79
C LYS A 132 -5.53 4.47 -12.94
N ASP A 133 -6.24 5.49 -13.40
CA ASP A 133 -5.84 6.33 -14.54
C ASP A 133 -4.80 7.38 -14.11
N VAL A 134 -4.86 7.82 -12.85
CA VAL A 134 -3.89 8.76 -12.26
C VAL A 134 -2.57 8.07 -11.94
N VAL A 135 -2.64 6.86 -11.37
CA VAL A 135 -1.44 6.07 -11.03
C VAL A 135 -0.80 5.49 -12.29
N GLY A 136 -1.61 4.96 -13.21
CA GLY A 136 -1.13 4.36 -14.44
C GLY A 136 -0.33 3.06 -14.25
N GLY A 137 0.01 2.44 -15.38
CA GLY A 137 0.80 1.21 -15.44
C GLY A 137 0.10 -0.04 -14.89
N LEU A 138 -1.17 0.05 -14.46
CA LEU A 138 -1.98 -1.11 -14.12
C LEU A 138 -2.39 -1.82 -15.41
N THR A 139 -2.41 -3.15 -15.41
CA THR A 139 -2.69 -3.97 -16.58
C THR A 139 -4.14 -4.45 -16.57
N TYR A 140 -4.86 -4.21 -17.66
CA TYR A 140 -6.30 -4.47 -17.77
C TYR A 140 -6.67 -5.66 -18.68
N ASN A 141 -5.72 -6.16 -19.49
CA ASN A 141 -5.98 -7.21 -20.48
C ASN A 141 -6.09 -8.61 -19.84
N TYR A 142 -7.10 -9.38 -20.30
CA TYR A 142 -7.42 -10.78 -19.99
C TYR A 142 -6.89 -11.27 -18.63
N GLY A 143 -7.75 -11.16 -17.60
CA GLY A 143 -7.44 -11.67 -16.26
C GLY A 143 -6.77 -10.64 -15.35
N GLY A 144 -7.09 -9.36 -15.46
CA GLY A 144 -6.62 -8.22 -14.64
C GLY A 144 -7.00 -8.28 -13.14
N LEU A 145 -6.90 -9.46 -12.53
CA LEU A 145 -7.00 -9.65 -11.10
C LEU A 145 -5.71 -9.21 -10.44
N TYR A 146 -5.86 -8.42 -9.39
CA TYR A 146 -4.81 -8.04 -8.47
C TYR A 146 -5.07 -8.72 -7.13
N TRP A 147 -4.08 -9.41 -6.59
CA TRP A 147 -4.17 -9.96 -5.26
C TRP A 147 -4.28 -8.84 -4.22
N SER A 148 -5.11 -9.04 -3.21
CA SER A 148 -5.03 -8.31 -1.96
C SER A 148 -4.42 -9.18 -0.86
N SER A 149 -4.10 -8.56 0.27
CA SER A 149 -3.63 -9.22 1.49
C SER A 149 -4.77 -9.73 2.37
N ASN A 150 -5.99 -9.89 1.85
CA ASN A 150 -7.11 -10.45 2.58
C ASN A 150 -7.34 -11.91 2.18
N GLU A 151 -7.40 -12.78 3.18
CA GLU A 151 -7.76 -14.18 2.98
C GLU A 151 -9.27 -14.37 3.04
N ARG A 152 -9.80 -15.32 2.25
CA ARG A 152 -11.22 -15.67 2.25
C ARG A 152 -11.47 -17.02 2.90
N GLU A 153 -10.64 -18.00 2.58
CA GLU A 153 -10.69 -19.38 3.08
C GLU A 153 -9.32 -20.04 2.88
N GLN A 154 -9.13 -21.27 3.36
CA GLN A 154 -7.83 -21.94 3.34
C GLN A 154 -7.17 -21.95 1.95
N ASN A 155 -7.94 -22.19 0.90
CA ASN A 155 -7.46 -22.22 -0.48
C ASN A 155 -7.82 -20.98 -1.33
N LYS A 156 -8.51 -19.96 -0.79
CA LYS A 156 -8.82 -18.74 -1.56
C LYS A 156 -8.44 -17.45 -0.84
N ALA A 157 -8.00 -16.47 -1.61
CA ALA A 157 -7.75 -15.11 -1.16
C ALA A 157 -8.60 -14.13 -1.97
N TYR A 158 -8.80 -12.92 -1.45
CA TYR A 158 -9.47 -11.87 -2.20
C TYR A 158 -8.54 -11.30 -3.26
N ALA A 159 -9.12 -11.06 -4.43
CA ALA A 159 -8.51 -10.34 -5.54
C ALA A 159 -9.53 -9.35 -6.10
N LEU A 160 -9.04 -8.24 -6.63
CA LEU A 160 -9.86 -7.24 -7.31
C LEU A 160 -9.60 -7.26 -8.80
N TYR A 161 -10.67 -7.27 -9.59
CA TYR A 161 -10.56 -7.05 -11.03
C TYR A 161 -10.44 -5.57 -11.30
N ILE A 162 -9.33 -5.15 -11.93
CA ILE A 162 -9.13 -3.77 -12.37
C ILE A 162 -9.30 -3.75 -13.88
N SER A 163 -10.35 -3.07 -14.37
CA SER A 163 -10.68 -2.96 -15.80
C SER A 163 -10.69 -1.53 -16.30
N ASP A 164 -10.56 -1.38 -17.62
CA ASP A 164 -10.56 -0.11 -18.36
C ASP A 164 -11.95 0.33 -18.86
N GLY A 165 -13.01 -0.46 -18.64
CA GLY A 165 -14.37 -0.09 -19.06
C GLY A 165 -15.27 -1.22 -19.57
N SER A 166 -15.03 -2.47 -19.15
CA SER A 166 -15.89 -3.60 -19.53
C SER A 166 -17.08 -3.77 -18.56
N ASN A 167 -18.17 -4.44 -18.99
CA ASN A 167 -19.32 -4.85 -18.17
C ASN A 167 -18.98 -5.78 -16.98
N VAL A 168 -17.70 -5.95 -16.66
CA VAL A 168 -17.23 -6.72 -15.50
C VAL A 168 -17.26 -5.79 -14.28
N LEU A 169 -18.08 -6.15 -13.29
CA LEU A 169 -18.08 -5.46 -12.01
C LEU A 169 -16.68 -5.57 -11.36
N ASN A 170 -16.00 -4.42 -11.21
CA ASN A 170 -14.76 -4.22 -10.44
C ASN A 170 -15.07 -4.42 -8.95
N ARG A 171 -15.29 -5.68 -8.56
CA ARG A 171 -15.66 -6.06 -7.19
C ARG A 171 -14.66 -7.08 -6.67
N PRO A 172 -14.39 -7.09 -5.36
CA PRO A 172 -13.63 -8.14 -4.71
C PRO A 172 -14.22 -9.52 -5.01
N ARG A 173 -13.36 -10.49 -5.30
CA ARG A 173 -13.73 -11.89 -5.54
C ARG A 173 -12.74 -12.80 -4.85
N GLY A 174 -13.22 -13.92 -4.34
CA GLY A 174 -12.32 -14.99 -3.89
C GLY A 174 -11.75 -15.71 -5.10
N SER A 175 -10.43 -15.72 -5.23
CA SER A 175 -9.68 -16.45 -6.25
C SER A 175 -8.85 -17.55 -5.59
N ASP A 176 -8.73 -18.70 -6.26
CA ASP A 176 -7.95 -19.82 -5.74
C ASP A 176 -6.47 -19.40 -5.63
N LYS A 177 -5.86 -19.63 -4.47
CA LYS A 177 -4.48 -19.19 -4.20
C LYS A 177 -3.49 -19.87 -5.16
N SER A 178 -3.84 -20.99 -5.78
CA SER A 178 -3.06 -21.65 -6.84
C SER A 178 -3.03 -20.93 -8.18
N PHE A 179 -3.96 -20.02 -8.43
CA PHE A 179 -3.91 -19.17 -9.62
C PHE A 179 -2.84 -18.09 -9.48
N THR A 180 -2.29 -17.70 -10.61
CA THR A 180 -1.35 -16.58 -10.71
C THR A 180 -2.13 -15.31 -11.05
N ASN A 181 -2.02 -14.29 -10.20
CA ASN A 181 -2.58 -12.97 -10.45
C ASN A 181 -1.50 -11.90 -10.27
N ARG A 182 -1.86 -10.64 -10.52
CA ARG A 182 -0.96 -9.49 -10.46
C ARG A 182 -0.82 -8.99 -9.03
N VAL A 183 0.25 -8.26 -8.77
CA VAL A 183 0.44 -7.52 -7.51
C VAL A 183 0.98 -6.13 -7.79
N ARG A 184 0.40 -5.13 -7.12
CA ARG A 184 0.91 -3.76 -7.04
C ARG A 184 1.21 -3.46 -5.60
N ALA A 185 2.48 -3.23 -5.29
CA ALA A 185 2.92 -2.89 -3.96
C ALA A 185 2.51 -1.46 -3.62
N VAL A 186 2.05 -1.26 -2.39
CA VAL A 186 1.70 0.04 -1.83
C VAL A 186 2.49 0.29 -0.55
N ARG A 187 2.56 1.53 -0.10
CA ARG A 187 3.14 1.92 1.20
C ARG A 187 2.39 3.10 1.80
N VAL A 188 2.57 3.31 3.09
CA VAL A 188 2.07 4.51 3.80
C VAL A 188 3.10 5.64 3.73
N PHE A 189 2.64 6.88 3.89
CA PHE A 189 3.49 8.04 4.15
C PHE A 189 2.88 8.94 5.23
#